data_AF-C5KYM5-F1
#
_entry.id   AF-C5KYM5-F1
#
_cell.length_a   1.000
_cell.length_b   1.000
_cell.length_c   1.000
_cell.angle_alpha   90.00
_cell.angle_beta   90.00
_cell.angle_gamma   90.00
#
_symmetry.space_group_name_H-M   'P 1'
#
loop_
_entity.id
_entity.type
_entity.pdbx_description
1 polymer ?
#
loop_
_entity_poly.entity_id
_entity_poly.type
_entity_poly.pdbx_seq_one_letter_code
_entity_poly.pdbx_strand_id
1 'polypeptide(L)'
;MKNKEAIATLEKREQLIEKKMALQEQDARTRAAAKDKRGALMALKRKKMLEGELTTLMNSRMTLEQQILSLESSQTTAVAVSALATGVSAQKIMNQQLNIDNIDVLMDDMQEMQDMQNEVANVLAGGNTVMDDEDLLNELDEIEAQELEAKMVD
;
A
#
# COMPACT_ATOMS: atom_id res chain seq x y z
N MET A 1 11.04 -7.39 -8.14
CA MET A 1 12.40 -7.72 -7.63
C MET A 1 13.21 -6.47 -7.29
N LYS A 2 13.43 -5.53 -8.23
CA LYS A 2 14.23 -4.30 -7.96
C LYS A 2 13.74 -3.44 -6.78
N ASN A 3 12.43 -3.27 -6.59
CA ASN A 3 11.91 -2.50 -5.45
C ASN A 3 12.15 -3.19 -4.09
N LYS A 4 12.04 -4.52 -4.02
CA LYS A 4 12.32 -5.29 -2.78
C LYS A 4 13.81 -5.21 -2.41
N GLU A 5 14.71 -5.26 -3.40
CA GLU A 5 16.15 -5.06 -3.20
C GLU A 5 16.49 -3.62 -2.76
N ALA A 6 15.80 -2.63 -3.33
CA ALA A 6 15.95 -1.22 -2.95
C ALA A 6 15.51 -0.99 -1.49
N ILE A 7 14.36 -1.54 -1.06
CA ILE A 7 13.90 -1.49 0.34
C ILE A 7 14.95 -2.10 1.27
N ALA A 8 15.42 -3.32 0.99
CA ALA A 8 16.44 -3.96 1.84
C ALA A 8 17.76 -3.14 1.92
N THR A 9 18.09 -2.39 0.87
CA THR A 9 19.24 -1.49 0.86
C THR A 9 18.99 -0.24 1.72
N LEU A 10 17.79 0.35 1.63
CA LEU A 10 17.37 1.48 2.46
C LEU A 10 17.36 1.09 3.95
N GLU A 11 16.79 -0.05 4.30
CA GLU A 11 16.74 -0.54 5.70
C GLU A 11 18.14 -0.71 6.31
N LYS A 12 19.08 -1.31 5.56
CA LYS A 12 20.48 -1.41 6.00
C LYS A 12 21.10 -0.04 6.24
N ARG A 13 20.75 0.95 5.43
CA ARG A 13 21.25 2.31 5.56
C ARG A 13 20.60 3.02 6.75
N GLU A 14 19.30 2.87 6.97
CA GLU A 14 18.57 3.36 8.15
C GLU A 14 19.24 2.85 9.43
N GLN A 15 19.45 1.54 9.56
CA GLN A 15 20.14 0.94 10.70
C GLN A 15 21.55 1.50 10.93
N LEU A 16 22.29 1.79 9.85
CA LEU A 16 23.61 2.40 9.94
C LEU A 16 23.52 3.84 10.46
N ILE A 17 22.53 4.62 10.01
CA ILE A 17 22.30 5.99 10.44
C ILE A 17 21.88 6.03 11.91
N GLU A 18 20.99 5.14 12.35
CA GLU A 18 20.60 5.00 13.75
C GLU A 18 21.80 4.71 14.66
N LYS A 19 22.68 3.77 14.25
CA LYS A 19 23.93 3.49 14.98
C LYS A 19 24.81 4.73 15.07
N LYS A 20 24.96 5.50 13.98
CA LYS A 20 25.72 6.76 13.99
C LYS A 20 25.09 7.82 14.90
N MET A 21 23.76 7.92 14.93
CA MET A 21 23.04 8.82 15.83
C MET A 21 23.30 8.47 17.29
N ALA A 22 23.24 7.19 17.66
CA ALA A 22 23.56 6.73 19.01
C ALA A 22 25.00 7.08 19.42
N LEU A 23 25.96 6.95 18.50
CA LEU A 23 27.35 7.37 18.73
C LEU A 23 27.48 8.88 18.95
N GLN A 24 26.78 9.71 18.15
CA GLN A 24 26.78 11.16 18.36
C GLN A 24 26.13 11.57 19.68
N GLU A 25 25.09 10.85 20.11
CA GLU A 25 24.48 11.06 21.41
C GLU A 25 25.43 10.72 22.56
N GLN A 26 26.15 9.61 22.46
CA GLN A 26 27.15 9.23 23.45
C GLN A 26 28.32 10.23 23.52
N ASP A 27 28.81 10.71 22.36
CA ASP A 27 29.83 11.77 22.30
C ASP A 27 29.33 13.07 22.96
N ALA A 28 28.08 13.46 22.68
CA ALA A 28 27.46 14.63 23.31
C ALA A 28 27.40 14.50 24.85
N ARG A 29 26.97 13.34 25.36
CA ARG A 29 26.92 13.05 26.81
C ARG A 29 28.32 13.10 27.45
N THR A 30 29.30 12.49 26.79
CA THR A 30 30.69 12.44 27.27
C THR A 30 31.30 13.83 27.36
N ARG A 31 31.13 14.66 26.32
CA ARG A 31 31.62 16.04 26.29
C ARG A 31 30.90 16.94 27.29
N ALA A 32 29.59 16.75 27.47
CA ALA A 32 28.82 17.47 28.48
C ALA A 32 29.32 17.17 29.90
N ALA A 33 29.61 15.89 30.21
CA ALA A 33 30.20 15.49 31.49
C ALA A 33 31.60 16.12 31.71
N ALA A 34 32.39 16.25 30.65
CA ALA A 34 33.67 16.95 30.66
C ALA A 34 33.56 18.50 30.69
N LYS A 35 32.34 19.05 30.79
CA LYS A 35 32.03 20.50 30.70
C LYS A 35 32.44 21.16 29.37
N ASP A 36 32.70 20.37 28.33
CA ASP A 36 32.91 20.86 26.95
C ASP A 36 31.56 21.12 26.26
N LYS A 37 30.95 22.26 26.60
CA LYS A 37 29.65 22.68 26.03
C LYS A 37 29.71 22.82 24.51
N ARG A 38 30.81 23.34 23.96
CA ARG A 38 30.93 23.58 22.52
C ARG A 38 30.98 22.27 21.75
N GLY A 39 31.76 21.31 22.23
CA GLY A 39 31.83 19.98 21.62
C GLY A 39 30.52 19.22 21.72
N ALA A 40 29.84 19.27 22.87
CA ALA A 40 28.53 18.62 23.03
C ALA A 40 27.49 19.17 22.03
N LEU A 41 27.45 20.49 21.83
CA LEU A 41 26.58 21.11 20.83
C LEU A 41 26.92 20.69 19.40
N MET A 42 28.21 20.53 19.06
CA MET A 42 28.62 20.04 17.75
C MET A 42 28.18 18.58 17.51
N ALA A 43 28.31 17.71 18.51
CA ALA A 43 27.84 16.33 18.43
C ALA A 43 26.32 16.24 18.25
N LEU A 44 25.54 17.04 19.00
CA LEU A 44 24.09 17.14 18.83
C LEU A 44 23.69 17.67 17.45
N LYS A 45 24.43 18.67 16.90
CA LYS A 45 24.19 19.16 15.54
C LYS A 45 24.39 18.06 14.50
N ARG A 46 25.42 17.21 14.66
CA ARG A 46 25.64 16.05 13.79
C ARG A 46 24.53 15.01 13.92
N LYS A 47 24.08 14.71 15.15
CA LYS A 47 22.92 13.85 15.39
C LYS A 47 21.69 14.36 14.65
N LYS A 48 21.38 15.66 14.75
CA LYS A 48 20.23 16.26 14.09
C LYS A 48 20.29 16.24 12.55
N MET A 49 21.49 16.32 11.96
CA MET A 49 21.64 16.12 10.51
C MET A 49 21.36 14.67 10.10
N LEU A 50 21.80 13.70 10.92
CA LEU A 50 21.52 12.28 10.70
C LEU A 50 20.03 11.96 10.86
N GLU A 51 19.32 12.59 11.80
CA GLU A 51 17.87 12.49 11.95
C GLU A 51 17.14 12.89 10.67
N GLY A 52 17.56 13.99 10.02
CA GLY A 52 16.99 14.42 8.74
C GLY A 52 17.27 13.43 7.59
N GLU A 53 18.47 12.84 7.54
CA GLU A 53 18.78 11.77 6.58
C GLU A 53 17.90 10.54 6.82
N LEU A 54 17.72 10.13 8.09
CA LEU A 54 16.87 9.00 8.47
C LEU A 54 15.41 9.20 8.03
N THR A 55 14.82 10.36 8.30
CA THR A 55 13.45 10.68 7.86
C THR A 55 13.32 10.60 6.33
N THR A 56 14.32 11.06 5.59
CA THR A 56 14.31 10.99 4.11
C THR A 56 14.35 9.55 3.61
N LEU A 57 15.15 8.70 4.24
CA LEU A 57 15.23 7.27 3.90
C LEU A 57 13.91 6.57 4.20
N MET A 58 13.32 6.80 5.37
CA MET A 58 12.04 6.21 5.76
C MET A 58 10.91 6.59 4.80
N ASN A 59 10.83 7.86 4.40
CA ASN A 59 9.83 8.33 3.42
C ASN A 59 10.03 7.66 2.05
N SER A 60 11.29 7.49 1.63
CA SER A 60 11.62 6.80 0.37
C SER A 60 11.23 5.32 0.43
N ARG A 61 11.45 4.66 1.58
CA ARG A 61 11.08 3.26 1.80
C ARG A 61 9.56 3.07 1.76
N MET A 62 8.81 3.89 2.49
CA MET A 62 7.34 3.87 2.48
C MET A 62 6.77 4.07 1.07
N THR A 63 7.37 4.98 0.29
CA THR A 63 6.97 5.19 -1.11
C THR A 63 7.18 3.93 -1.96
N LEU A 64 8.30 3.23 -1.78
CA LEU A 64 8.58 1.98 -2.50
C LEU A 64 7.65 0.83 -2.06
N GLU A 65 7.31 0.75 -0.77
CA GLU A 65 6.34 -0.21 -0.24
C GLU A 65 4.96 0.00 -0.87
N GLN A 66 4.48 1.24 -0.91
CA GLN A 66 3.22 1.60 -1.56
C GLN A 66 3.22 1.25 -3.06
N GLN A 67 4.35 1.46 -3.75
CA GLN A 67 4.50 1.08 -5.15
C GLN A 67 4.44 -0.44 -5.36
N ILE A 68 5.00 -1.23 -4.44
CA ILE A 68 4.89 -2.70 -4.53
C ILE A 68 3.44 -3.13 -4.39
N LEU A 69 2.71 -2.61 -3.38
CA LEU A 69 1.30 -2.92 -3.18
C LEU A 69 0.47 -2.55 -4.42
N SER A 70 0.72 -1.37 -5.00
CA SER A 70 0.03 -0.93 -6.23
C SER A 70 0.34 -1.83 -7.43
N LEU A 71 1.58 -2.29 -7.60
CA LEU A 71 1.96 -3.22 -8.67
C LEU A 71 1.31 -4.59 -8.49
N GLU A 72 1.27 -5.10 -7.25
CA GLU A 72 0.61 -6.37 -6.92
C GLU A 72 -0.91 -6.30 -7.20
N SER A 73 -1.55 -5.19 -6.85
CA SER A 73 -2.95 -4.92 -7.20
C SER A 73 -3.14 -4.86 -8.73
N SER A 74 -2.31 -4.09 -9.43
CA SER A 74 -2.41 -3.94 -10.89
C SER A 74 -2.22 -5.28 -11.62
N GLN A 75 -1.34 -6.13 -11.11
CA GLN A 75 -1.12 -7.46 -11.68
C GLN A 75 -2.35 -8.36 -11.48
N THR A 76 -2.98 -8.30 -10.31
CA THR A 76 -4.24 -9.01 -10.04
C THR A 76 -5.34 -8.54 -10.99
N THR A 77 -5.51 -7.23 -11.16
CA THR A 77 -6.47 -6.65 -12.12
C THR A 77 -6.19 -7.11 -13.55
N ALA A 78 -4.91 -7.10 -13.98
CA ALA A 78 -4.55 -7.55 -15.33
C ALA A 78 -4.89 -9.02 -15.58
N VAL A 79 -4.69 -9.90 -14.58
CA VAL A 79 -5.10 -11.30 -14.66
C VAL A 79 -6.62 -11.44 -14.79
N ALA A 80 -7.38 -10.71 -13.96
CA ALA A 80 -8.84 -10.73 -14.01
C ALA A 80 -9.37 -10.26 -15.37
N VAL A 81 -8.84 -9.15 -15.90
CA VAL A 81 -9.22 -8.63 -17.23
C VAL A 81 -8.88 -9.62 -18.35
N SER A 82 -7.73 -10.28 -18.29
CA SER A 82 -7.34 -11.30 -19.27
C SER A 82 -8.28 -12.51 -19.26
N ALA A 83 -8.68 -12.97 -18.07
CA ALA A 83 -9.65 -14.05 -17.91
C ALA A 83 -11.04 -13.66 -18.46
N LEU A 84 -11.51 -12.45 -18.17
CA LEU A 84 -12.76 -11.90 -18.71
C LEU A 84 -12.72 -11.81 -20.24
N ALA A 85 -11.64 -11.28 -20.81
CA ALA A 85 -11.48 -11.17 -22.27
C ALA A 85 -11.52 -12.55 -22.96
N THR A 86 -10.96 -13.58 -22.31
CA THR A 86 -11.03 -14.96 -22.78
C THR A 86 -12.47 -15.51 -22.71
N GLY A 87 -13.18 -15.26 -21.60
CA GLY A 87 -14.58 -15.65 -21.42
C GLY A 87 -15.51 -15.03 -22.46
N VAL A 88 -15.41 -13.71 -22.66
CA VAL A 88 -16.19 -12.97 -23.67
C VAL A 88 -15.92 -13.47 -25.08
N SER A 89 -14.65 -13.76 -25.40
CA SER A 89 -14.28 -14.30 -26.72
C SER A 89 -14.87 -15.69 -26.95
N ALA A 90 -14.87 -16.57 -25.94
CA ALA A 90 -15.47 -17.90 -26.01
C ALA A 90 -17.00 -17.82 -26.16
N GLN A 91 -17.65 -16.93 -25.40
CA GLN A 91 -19.11 -16.69 -25.48
C GLN A 91 -19.52 -16.17 -26.86
N LYS A 92 -18.75 -15.26 -27.45
CA LYS A 92 -19.00 -14.75 -28.81
C LYS A 92 -18.90 -15.83 -29.88
N ILE A 93 -17.92 -16.73 -29.77
CA ILE A 93 -17.78 -17.87 -30.70
C ILE A 93 -18.99 -18.82 -30.56
N MET A 94 -19.45 -19.06 -29.33
CA MET A 94 -20.64 -19.86 -29.06
C MET A 94 -21.90 -19.22 -29.67
N ASN A 95 -22.09 -17.90 -29.51
CA ASN A 95 -23.21 -17.17 -30.11
C ASN A 95 -23.14 -17.13 -31.65
N GLN A 96 -21.94 -17.08 -32.24
CA GLN A 96 -21.77 -17.17 -33.70
C GLN A 96 -22.06 -18.57 -34.26
N GLN A 97 -21.80 -19.63 -33.50
CA GLN A 97 -22.21 -20.99 -33.86
C GLN A 97 -23.72 -21.21 -33.73
N LEU A 98 -24.42 -20.39 -32.93
CA LEU A 98 -25.87 -20.41 -32.73
C LEU A 98 -26.67 -19.59 -33.77
N ASN A 99 -26.07 -19.25 -34.90
CA ASN A 99 -26.68 -18.60 -36.06
C ASN A 99 -28.19 -18.89 -36.23
N ILE A 100 -29.08 -17.92 -36.00
CA ILE A 100 -30.44 -17.79 -36.60
C ILE A 100 -30.93 -16.33 -36.47
N ASP A 101 -31.01 -15.64 -37.61
CA ASP A 101 -32.11 -14.79 -38.15
C ASP A 101 -33.12 -14.02 -37.26
N ASN A 102 -32.98 -13.84 -35.95
CA ASN A 102 -33.96 -13.08 -35.15
C ASN A 102 -33.33 -12.04 -34.22
N ILE A 103 -33.67 -10.79 -34.52
CA ILE A 103 -33.22 -9.56 -33.87
C ILE A 103 -33.59 -9.47 -32.37
N ASP A 104 -34.59 -10.22 -31.89
CA ASP A 104 -35.00 -10.21 -30.48
C ASP A 104 -33.92 -10.80 -29.54
N VAL A 105 -33.16 -11.80 -30.00
CA VAL A 105 -32.03 -12.38 -29.24
C VAL A 105 -30.84 -11.42 -29.19
N LEU A 106 -30.70 -10.58 -30.23
CA LEU A 106 -29.65 -9.57 -30.28
C LEU A 106 -29.92 -8.40 -29.32
N MET A 107 -31.17 -8.14 -28.95
CA MET A 107 -31.52 -7.09 -27.97
C MET A 107 -31.24 -7.53 -26.53
N ASP A 108 -31.46 -8.80 -26.18
CA ASP A 108 -31.05 -9.35 -24.88
C ASP A 108 -29.52 -9.44 -24.75
N ASP A 109 -28.79 -9.86 -25.80
CA ASP A 109 -27.32 -9.85 -25.84
C ASP A 109 -26.73 -8.42 -25.73
N MET A 110 -27.46 -7.40 -26.20
CA MET A 110 -27.09 -6.00 -26.00
C MET A 110 -27.29 -5.53 -24.56
N GLN A 111 -28.31 -6.03 -23.86
CA GLN A 111 -28.60 -5.71 -22.46
C GLN A 111 -27.53 -6.32 -21.53
N GLU A 112 -27.17 -7.58 -21.76
CA GLU A 112 -26.17 -8.31 -20.97
C GLU A 112 -24.74 -7.77 -21.19
N MET A 113 -24.45 -7.29 -22.41
CA MET A 113 -23.21 -6.58 -22.71
C MET A 113 -23.15 -5.18 -22.05
N GLN A 114 -24.30 -4.54 -21.80
CA GLN A 114 -24.37 -3.25 -21.12
C GLN A 114 -24.16 -3.39 -19.60
N ASP A 115 -24.62 -4.49 -18.99
CA ASP A 115 -24.35 -4.82 -17.59
C ASP A 115 -22.90 -5.26 -17.35
N MET A 116 -22.31 -6.03 -18.28
CA MET A 116 -20.90 -6.39 -18.25
C MET A 116 -19.96 -5.17 -18.38
N GLN A 117 -20.42 -4.09 -19.04
CA GLN A 117 -19.71 -2.80 -19.09
C GLN A 117 -19.83 -2.01 -17.77
N ASN A 118 -20.95 -2.11 -17.04
CA ASN A 118 -21.14 -1.48 -15.73
C ASN A 118 -20.33 -2.18 -14.62
N GLU A 119 -20.21 -3.50 -14.68
CA GLU A 119 -19.44 -4.27 -13.69
C GLU A 119 -17.92 -4.12 -13.91
N VAL A 120 -17.48 -3.98 -15.16
CA VAL A 120 -16.10 -3.57 -15.49
C VAL A 120 -15.81 -2.13 -15.05
N ALA A 121 -16.80 -1.23 -15.06
CA ALA A 121 -16.66 0.11 -14.48
C ALA A 121 -16.47 0.06 -12.93
N ASN A 122 -17.09 -0.89 -12.22
CA ASN A 122 -16.86 -1.13 -10.79
C ASN A 122 -15.50 -1.80 -10.51
N VAL A 123 -15.03 -2.69 -11.38
CA VAL A 123 -13.71 -3.33 -11.27
C VAL A 123 -12.56 -2.37 -11.63
N LEU A 124 -12.80 -1.38 -12.51
CA LEU A 124 -11.87 -0.29 -12.85
C LEU A 124 -11.96 0.93 -11.91
N ALA A 125 -12.98 0.99 -11.05
CA ALA A 125 -13.03 1.86 -9.87
C ALA A 125 -12.06 1.42 -8.75
N GLY A 126 -10.91 0.86 -9.12
CA GLY A 126 -9.76 0.73 -8.25
C GLY A 126 -9.14 2.09 -7.94
N GLY A 127 -9.87 3.00 -7.30
CA GLY A 127 -9.34 4.36 -7.10
C GLY A 127 -10.05 5.30 -6.13
N ASN A 128 -11.05 4.84 -5.37
CA ASN A 128 -11.50 5.45 -4.11
C ASN A 128 -12.73 4.69 -3.61
N THR A 129 -12.54 3.59 -2.88
CA THR A 129 -13.25 3.57 -1.61
C THR A 129 -12.50 4.60 -0.77
N VAL A 130 -13.05 5.79 -0.67
CA VAL A 130 -12.92 6.50 0.60
C VAL A 130 -13.46 5.46 1.60
N MET A 131 -12.58 4.72 2.26
CA MET A 131 -12.96 4.15 3.54
C MET A 131 -13.36 5.38 4.33
N ASP A 132 -14.66 5.55 4.53
CA ASP A 132 -15.15 6.62 5.36
C ASP A 132 -14.50 6.38 6.73
N ASP A 133 -13.79 7.37 7.26
CA ASP A 133 -13.15 7.24 8.57
C ASP A 133 -14.20 6.81 9.62
N GLU A 134 -15.50 7.06 9.36
CA GLU A 134 -16.66 6.60 10.13
C GLU A 134 -16.86 5.08 10.13
N ASP A 135 -16.63 4.37 9.02
CA ASP A 135 -16.70 2.90 8.97
C ASP A 135 -15.51 2.26 9.70
N LEU A 136 -14.31 2.85 9.55
CA LEU A 136 -13.11 2.43 10.29
C LEU A 136 -13.21 2.71 11.80
N LEU A 137 -13.85 3.82 12.18
CA LEU A 137 -14.14 4.17 13.58
C LEU A 137 -15.14 3.19 14.20
N ASN A 138 -16.20 2.82 13.47
CA ASN A 138 -17.15 1.82 13.94
C ASN A 138 -16.51 0.43 14.11
N GLU A 139 -15.65 0.02 13.16
CA GLU A 139 -14.94 -1.26 13.26
C GLU A 139 -13.91 -1.25 14.41
N LEU A 140 -13.24 -0.10 14.65
CA LEU A 140 -12.36 0.07 15.81
C LEU A 140 -13.11 0.04 17.14
N ASP A 141 -14.26 0.71 17.24
CA ASP A 141 -15.11 0.72 18.43
C ASP A 141 -15.66 -0.69 18.75
N GLU A 142 -16.00 -1.48 17.74
CA GLU A 142 -16.41 -2.88 17.93
C GLU A 142 -15.25 -3.75 18.44
N ILE A 143 -14.04 -3.57 17.92
CA ILE A 143 -12.85 -4.30 18.40
C ILE A 143 -12.52 -3.90 19.85
N GLU A 144 -12.56 -2.61 20.18
CA GLU A 144 -12.32 -2.14 21.55
C GLU A 144 -13.38 -2.66 22.54
N ALA A 145 -14.64 -2.72 22.13
CA ALA A 145 -15.72 -3.30 22.94
C ALA A 145 -15.52 -4.80 23.19
N GLN A 146 -15.13 -5.56 22.16
CA GLN A 146 -14.83 -7.00 22.28
C GLN A 146 -13.61 -7.26 23.18
N GLU A 147 -12.55 -6.44 23.10
CA GLU A 147 -11.40 -6.55 24.00
C GLU A 147 -11.74 -6.17 25.45
N LEU A 148 -12.62 -5.20 25.65
CA LEU A 148 -13.09 -4.80 26.97
C LEU A 148 -13.94 -5.92 27.60
N GLU A 149 -14.84 -6.53 26.83
CA GLU A 149 -15.64 -7.67 27.25
C GLU A 149 -14.75 -8.88 27.57
N ALA A 150 -13.72 -9.15 26.75
CA ALA A 150 -12.74 -10.19 27.02
C ALA A 150 -11.93 -9.94 28.31
N LYS A 151 -11.65 -8.68 28.68
CA LYS A 151 -11.00 -8.30 29.94
C LYS A 151 -11.94 -8.30 31.15
N MET A 152 -13.26 -8.34 30.95
CA MET A 152 -14.26 -8.43 32.01
C MET A 152 -14.69 -9.87 32.33
N VAL A 153 -14.27 -10.83 31.50
CA VAL A 153 -14.58 -12.27 31.64
C VAL A 153 -13.43 -13.05 32.31
N ASP A 154 -12.34 -12.37 32.70
CA ASP A 154 -11.33 -12.83 33.67
C ASP A 154 -11.52 -12.14 35.04
#